data_AF-A0A948SFE0-F1
#
_entry.id   AF-A0A948SFE0-F1
#
_cell.length_a   1.000
_cell.length_b   1.000
_cell.length_c   1.000
_cell.angle_alpha   90.00
_cell.angle_beta   90.00
_cell.angle_gamma   90.00
#
_symmetry.space_group_name_H-M   'P 1'
#
loop_
_entity.id
_entity.type
_entity.pdbx_description
1 polymer ?
#
loop_
_entity_poly.entity_id
_entity_poly.type
_entity_poly.pdbx_seq_one_letter_code
_entity_poly.pdbx_strand_id
1 'polypeptide(L)'
;MTRTQIQLPDEVYARAKRLCEAREISLAELARRGIEYILSVYTPTPASPGEWHLPKPRNLGWKGLSHAEVKEQAQLTNAELRHGAKSKRR
;
A
#
# COMPACT_ATOMS: atom_id res chain seq x y z
N MET A 1 -19.47 7.72 -8.76
CA MET A 1 -19.93 6.63 -9.64
C MET A 1 -20.46 7.24 -10.93
N THR A 2 -20.06 6.71 -12.10
CA THR A 2 -20.53 7.18 -13.41
C THR A 2 -21.63 6.27 -13.93
N ARG A 3 -22.80 6.82 -14.28
CA ARG A 3 -23.88 6.02 -14.88
C ARG A 3 -23.50 5.64 -16.31
N THR A 4 -23.47 4.35 -16.59
CA THR A 4 -23.12 3.80 -17.91
C THR A 4 -24.23 2.87 -18.38
N GLN A 5 -24.62 2.97 -19.65
CA GLN A 5 -25.53 2.04 -20.29
C GLN A 5 -24.72 1.11 -21.21
N ILE A 6 -24.86 -0.20 -21.02
CA ILE A 6 -24.22 -1.23 -21.83
C ILE A 6 -25.28 -2.15 -22.41
N GLN A 7 -24.99 -2.76 -23.55
CA GLN A 7 -25.82 -3.82 -24.12
C GLN A 7 -25.20 -5.18 -23.79
N LEU A 8 -26.05 -6.16 -23.48
CA LEU A 8 -25.64 -7.53 -23.22
C LEU A 8 -26.49 -8.44 -24.13
N PRO A 9 -25.91 -9.49 -24.73
CA PRO A 9 -26.70 -10.51 -25.40
C PRO A 9 -27.72 -11.11 -24.42
N ASP A 10 -28.93 -11.38 -24.91
CA ASP A 10 -30.06 -11.82 -24.07
C ASP A 10 -29.72 -13.06 -23.23
N GLU A 11 -29.05 -14.05 -23.83
CA GLU A 11 -28.62 -15.25 -23.12
C GLU A 11 -27.65 -14.96 -21.98
N VAL A 12 -26.73 -14.00 -22.19
CA VAL A 12 -25.75 -13.58 -21.18
C VAL A 12 -26.46 -12.85 -20.04
N TYR A 13 -27.40 -11.95 -20.37
CA TYR A 13 -28.20 -11.25 -19.37
C TYR A 13 -29.03 -12.22 -18.53
N ALA A 14 -29.70 -13.19 -19.16
CA ALA A 14 -30.50 -14.19 -18.45
C ALA A 14 -29.63 -15.04 -17.49
N ARG A 15 -28.43 -15.45 -17.92
CA ARG A 15 -27.48 -16.17 -17.04
C ARG A 15 -26.98 -15.30 -15.89
N ALA A 16 -26.67 -14.03 -16.15
CA ALA A 16 -26.24 -13.08 -15.12
C ALA A 16 -27.34 -12.88 -14.07
N LYS A 17 -28.61 -12.75 -14.49
CA LYS A 17 -29.77 -12.61 -13.60
C LYS A 17 -29.94 -13.79 -12.65
N ARG A 18 -29.81 -15.03 -13.15
CA ARG A 18 -29.86 -16.24 -12.31
C ARG A 18 -28.75 -16.25 -11.26
N LEU A 19 -27.55 -15.81 -11.62
CA LEU A 19 -26.43 -15.69 -10.68
C LEU A 19 -26.70 -14.62 -9.63
N CYS A 20 -27.22 -13.46 -10.03
CA CYS A 20 -27.61 -12.38 -9.12
C CYS A 20 -28.65 -12.85 -8.10
N GLU A 21 -29.66 -13.59 -8.53
CA GLU A 21 -30.68 -14.20 -7.65
C GLU A 21 -30.05 -15.19 -6.67
N ALA A 22 -29.24 -16.12 -7.17
CA ALA A 22 -28.59 -17.13 -6.33
C ALA A 22 -27.58 -16.56 -5.32
N ARG A 23 -27.04 -15.36 -5.59
CA ARG A 23 -26.03 -14.70 -4.74
C ARG A 23 -26.59 -13.51 -3.96
N GLU A 24 -27.87 -13.20 -4.13
CA GLU A 24 -28.54 -12.03 -3.52
C GLU A 24 -27.80 -10.71 -3.77
N ILE A 25 -27.27 -10.54 -4.98
CA ILE A 25 -26.57 -9.30 -5.39
C ILE A 25 -27.27 -8.63 -6.57
N SER A 26 -27.13 -7.32 -6.69
CA SER A 26 -27.62 -6.59 -7.85
C SER A 26 -26.80 -6.88 -9.11
N LEU A 27 -27.40 -6.64 -10.28
CA LEU A 27 -26.68 -6.74 -11.56
C LEU A 27 -25.53 -5.73 -11.66
N ALA A 28 -25.70 -4.54 -11.06
CA ALA A 28 -24.66 -3.52 -11.00
C ALA A 28 -23.44 -3.98 -10.19
N GLU A 29 -23.68 -4.67 -9.08
CA GLU A 29 -22.59 -5.24 -8.25
C GLU A 29 -21.87 -6.37 -8.99
N LEU A 30 -22.62 -7.24 -9.68
CA LEU A 30 -22.02 -8.28 -10.51
C LEU A 30 -21.16 -7.68 -11.63
N ALA A 31 -21.66 -6.66 -12.33
CA ALA A 31 -20.92 -5.98 -13.40
C ALA A 31 -19.65 -5.32 -12.86
N ARG A 32 -19.73 -4.62 -11.72
CA ARG A 32 -18.58 -4.01 -11.05
C ARG A 32 -17.50 -5.04 -10.75
N ARG A 33 -17.85 -6.13 -10.06
CA ARG A 33 -16.90 -7.21 -9.73
C ARG A 33 -16.30 -7.87 -10.96
N GLY A 34 -17.11 -8.09 -12.00
CA GLY A 34 -16.63 -8.65 -13.26
C GLY A 34 -15.60 -7.75 -13.94
N ILE A 35 -15.86 -6.44 -13.98
CA ILE A 35 -14.92 -5.46 -14.54
C ILE A 35 -13.64 -5.40 -13.70
N GLU A 36 -13.75 -5.33 -12.37
CA GLU A 36 -12.59 -5.32 -11.47
C GLU A 36 -11.72 -6.57 -11.61
N TYR A 37 -12.34 -7.74 -11.76
CA TYR A 37 -11.62 -8.98 -12.00
C TYR A 37 -10.89 -8.98 -13.35
N ILE A 38 -11.54 -8.54 -14.42
CA ILE A 38 -10.87 -8.45 -15.73
C ILE A 38 -9.72 -7.44 -15.69
N LEU A 39 -9.90 -6.30 -15.00
CA LEU A 39 -8.81 -5.36 -14.78
C LEU A 39 -7.68 -6.01 -13.97
N SER A 40 -7.95 -6.72 -12.89
CA SER A 40 -6.87 -7.35 -12.11
C SER A 40 -6.04 -8.36 -12.91
N VAL A 41 -6.65 -9.02 -13.91
CA VAL A 41 -5.98 -9.99 -14.78
C VAL A 41 -5.23 -9.32 -15.94
N TYR A 42 -5.84 -8.33 -16.58
CA TYR A 42 -5.36 -7.75 -17.85
C TYR A 42 -4.79 -6.35 -17.72
N THR A 43 -4.72 -5.77 -16.51
CA THR A 43 -4.10 -4.46 -16.33
C THR A 43 -2.65 -4.59 -16.79
N PRO A 44 -2.26 -3.88 -17.88
CA PRO A 44 -0.85 -3.80 -18.25
C PRO A 44 -0.12 -3.31 -17.02
N THR A 45 1.05 -3.90 -16.70
CA THR A 45 1.92 -3.37 -15.64
C THR A 45 1.85 -1.86 -15.72
N PRO A 46 1.36 -1.17 -14.67
CA PRO A 46 1.19 0.27 -14.75
C PRO A 46 2.52 0.79 -15.26
N ALA A 47 2.51 1.56 -16.36
CA ALA A 47 3.69 2.32 -16.77
C ALA A 47 4.17 2.95 -15.47
N SER A 48 5.33 2.47 -14.98
CA SER A 48 5.68 2.50 -13.56
C SER A 48 5.14 3.77 -12.96
N PRO A 49 4.25 3.75 -11.94
CA PRO A 49 3.99 4.98 -11.20
C PRO A 49 5.39 5.52 -10.91
N GLY A 50 5.72 6.69 -11.46
CA GLY A 50 7.09 7.04 -11.83
C GLY A 50 8.09 6.58 -10.77
N GLU A 51 9.19 5.95 -11.19
CA GLU A 51 10.21 5.31 -10.35
C GLU A 51 10.05 5.66 -8.86
N TRP A 52 9.53 4.72 -8.07
CA TRP A 52 9.27 5.00 -6.65
C TRP A 52 10.55 5.55 -6.01
N HIS A 53 10.51 6.80 -5.55
CA HIS A 53 11.63 7.44 -4.88
C HIS A 53 11.38 7.44 -3.38
N LEU A 54 12.40 7.01 -2.63
CA LEU A 54 12.40 7.13 -1.18
C LEU A 54 12.20 8.62 -0.80
N PRO A 55 11.15 8.97 -0.03
CA PRO A 55 10.96 10.35 0.38
C PRO A 55 12.18 10.79 1.22
N LYS A 56 12.63 12.04 1.01
CA LYS A 56 13.72 12.59 1.82
C LYS A 56 13.37 12.45 3.30
N PRO A 57 14.26 11.88 4.13
CA PRO A 57 14.02 11.78 5.57
C PRO A 57 13.65 13.13 6.15
N ARG A 58 12.59 13.17 6.97
CA ARG A 58 12.26 14.38 7.73
C ARG A 58 13.28 14.53 8.86
N ASN A 59 13.78 15.75 9.06
CA ASN A 59 14.55 16.05 10.26
C ASN A 59 13.58 16.10 11.45
N LEU A 60 13.46 14.97 12.14
CA LEU A 60 12.65 14.84 13.36
C LEU A 60 13.44 15.24 14.61
N GLY A 61 14.76 15.46 14.48
CA GLY A 61 15.68 15.70 15.58
C GLY A 61 15.78 14.49 16.53
N TRP A 62 16.95 14.27 17.11
CA TRP A 62 17.06 13.36 18.25
C TRP A 62 17.95 13.99 19.31
N LYS A 63 17.35 14.36 20.45
CA LYS A 63 18.05 14.98 21.60
C LYS A 63 18.90 16.22 21.26
N GLY A 64 18.57 16.95 20.19
CA GLY A 64 19.35 18.09 19.72
C GLY A 64 20.71 17.73 19.09
N LEU A 65 20.96 16.44 18.84
CA LEU A 65 22.19 15.96 18.23
C LEU A 65 22.18 16.18 16.71
N SER A 66 23.35 16.48 16.17
CA SER A 66 23.59 16.49 14.72
C SER A 66 23.50 15.07 14.13
N HIS A 67 23.32 14.97 12.81
CA HIS A 67 23.25 13.69 12.12
C HIS A 67 24.49 12.81 12.36
N ALA A 68 25.68 13.42 12.50
CA ALA A 68 26.92 12.71 12.78
C ALA A 68 26.92 12.10 14.19
N GLU A 69 26.52 12.88 15.19
CA GLU A 69 26.43 12.44 16.59
C GLU A 69 25.35 11.38 16.78
N VAL A 70 24.22 11.50 16.07
CA VAL A 70 23.18 10.47 16.05
C VAL A 70 23.72 9.15 15.50
N LYS A 71 24.47 9.19 14.40
CA LYS A 71 25.07 7.99 13.80
C LYS A 71 26.04 7.32 14.77
N GLU A 72 26.90 8.11 15.41
CA GLU A 72 27.86 7.62 16.39
C GLU A 72 27.15 6.96 17.59
N GLN A 73 26.13 7.62 18.16
CA GLN A 73 25.35 7.07 19.27
C GLN A 73 24.60 5.79 18.90
N ALA A 74 24.05 5.71 17.68
CA ALA A 74 23.32 4.53 17.22
C ALA A 74 24.23 3.32 16.96
N GLN A 75 25.52 3.55 16.70
CA GLN A 75 26.52 2.50 16.48
C GLN A 75 27.12 1.96 17.78
N LEU A 76 26.90 2.65 18.92
CA LEU A 76 27.34 2.16 20.22
C LEU A 76 26.57 0.89 20.59
N THR A 77 27.30 -0.18 20.86
CA THR A 77 26.76 -1.41 21.41
C THR A 77 26.43 -1.24 22.90
N ASN A 78 25.54 -2.09 23.42
CA ASN A 78 25.17 -2.07 24.84
C ASN A 78 26.37 -2.26 25.80
N ALA A 79 27.45 -2.90 25.34
CA ALA A 79 28.69 -3.02 26.10
C ALA A 79 29.41 -1.67 26.25
N GLU A 80 29.56 -0.94 25.14
CA GLU A 80 30.26 0.35 25.10
C GLU A 80 29.54 1.43 25.92
N LEU A 81 28.20 1.44 25.90
CA LEU A 81 27.37 2.31 26.75
C LEU A 81 27.62 2.09 28.25
N ARG A 82 27.81 0.83 28.68
CA ARG A 82 28.02 0.47 30.09
C ARG A 82 29.42 0.77 30.60
N HIS A 83 30.44 0.67 29.74
CA HIS A 83 31.84 0.92 30.11
C HIS A 83 32.18 2.42 30.16
N GLY A 84 31.60 3.25 29.28
CA GLY A 84 31.83 4.71 29.29
C GLY A 84 31.28 5.42 30.54
N ALA A 85 30.13 4.98 31.07
CA ALA A 85 29.52 5.57 32.26
C ALA A 85 30.32 5.35 33.56
N LYS A 86 31.15 4.30 33.62
CA LYS A 86 32.02 4.01 34.77
C LYS A 86 33.28 4.87 34.79
N SER A 87 33.76 5.34 33.62
CA SER A 87 34.97 6.17 33.54
C SER A 87 34.74 7.64 33.93
N LYS A 88 33.49 8.13 33.85
CA LYS A 88 33.13 9.53 34.18
C LYS A 88 32.81 9.77 35.67
N ARG A 89 32.93 8.75 36.53
CA ARG A 89 32.65 8.82 37.98
C ARG A 89 33.91 8.83 38.87
N ARG A 90 35.06 9.25 38.32
CA ARG A 90 36.29 9.48 39.09
C ARG A 90 36.78 10.90 38.85
#